data_AF-A0A7V8VA95-F1
#
_entry.id   AF-A0A7V8VA95-F1
#
_cell.length_a   1.000
_cell.length_b   1.000
_cell.length_c   1.000
_cell.angle_alpha   90.00
_cell.angle_beta   90.00
_cell.angle_gamma   90.00
#
_symmetry.space_group_name_H-M   'P 1'
#
loop_
_entity.id
_entity.type
_entity.pdbx_description
1 polymer ?
#
loop_
_entity_poly.entity_id
_entity_poly.type
_entity_poly.pdbx_seq_one_letter_code
_entity_poly.pdbx_strand_id
1 'polypeptide(L)'
;MFRWAGQLKSYVHVGSMAFCITAVATMAAGCRVSSDTNARLSGTVTLDDQPIANGSISFLPVDGNTATAGTRIENGKFEIMMPPGSKRVEITGIEVVGQKPAYEGDKNSPLVDITRDIVPSRYNTKSELLVDVDSGEANQDFRLVSK
;
A
#
# COMPACT_ATOMS: atom_id res chain seq x y z
N MET A 1 57.14 -62.01 -18.64
CA MET A 1 56.68 -60.61 -18.51
C MET A 1 55.34 -60.64 -17.76
N PHE A 2 55.29 -60.34 -16.45
CA PHE A 2 55.09 -58.99 -15.85
C PHE A 2 53.82 -58.31 -16.43
N ARG A 3 52.75 -57.89 -15.72
CA ARG A 3 52.39 -57.65 -14.29
C ARG A 3 50.85 -57.64 -14.21
N TRP A 4 50.19 -58.21 -13.20
CA TRP A 4 49.70 -57.55 -11.98
C TRP A 4 49.05 -56.16 -12.17
N ALA A 5 47.74 -56.08 -11.96
CA ALA A 5 46.99 -54.85 -11.69
C ALA A 5 45.89 -55.15 -10.67
N GLY A 6 45.87 -54.39 -9.58
CA GLY A 6 44.87 -54.52 -8.52
C GLY A 6 44.85 -53.30 -7.60
N GLN A 7 43.88 -52.42 -7.87
CA GLN A 7 43.09 -51.61 -6.92
C GLN A 7 43.80 -50.55 -6.04
N LEU A 8 43.30 -49.31 -6.07
CA LEU A 8 42.48 -48.69 -5.01
C LEU A 8 42.39 -47.14 -5.17
N LYS A 9 41.14 -46.66 -5.09
CA LYS A 9 40.62 -45.51 -4.33
C LYS A 9 41.31 -44.12 -4.37
N SER A 10 40.44 -43.11 -4.55
CA SER A 10 40.26 -41.92 -3.68
C SER A 10 40.68 -40.51 -4.16
N TYR A 11 39.68 -39.62 -4.07
CA TYR A 11 39.66 -38.27 -3.48
C TYR A 11 40.29 -37.05 -4.20
N VAL A 12 39.38 -36.11 -4.51
CA VAL A 12 39.43 -34.62 -4.54
C VAL A 12 40.78 -33.89 -4.55
N HIS A 13 40.89 -32.92 -5.45
CA HIS A 13 41.75 -31.74 -5.26
C HIS A 13 41.00 -30.47 -5.68
N VAL A 14 40.89 -29.54 -4.72
CA VAL A 14 40.48 -28.15 -4.86
C VAL A 14 41.65 -27.36 -5.46
N GLY A 15 41.39 -26.44 -6.39
CA GLY A 15 42.41 -25.53 -6.90
C GLY A 15 41.82 -24.31 -7.61
N SER A 16 42.01 -23.14 -7.01
CA SER A 16 41.68 -21.80 -7.54
C SER A 16 42.31 -21.50 -8.89
N MET A 17 41.54 -20.91 -9.82
CA MET A 17 42.11 -20.19 -10.98
C MET A 17 41.15 -19.08 -11.43
N ALA A 18 41.62 -17.83 -11.37
CA ALA A 18 40.93 -16.66 -11.89
C ALA A 18 41.20 -16.51 -13.39
N PHE A 19 40.17 -16.30 -14.21
CA PHE A 19 40.29 -15.72 -15.56
C PHE A 19 38.98 -15.04 -16.00
N CYS A 20 39.11 -13.82 -16.50
CA CYS A 20 38.06 -12.89 -16.91
C CYS A 20 37.34 -13.27 -18.22
N ILE A 21 36.19 -12.60 -18.46
CA ILE A 21 35.65 -12.06 -19.74
C ILE A 21 34.16 -12.43 -20.01
N THR A 22 33.29 -11.46 -19.66
CA THR A 22 32.22 -10.83 -20.49
C THR A 22 30.96 -11.60 -20.92
N ALA A 23 29.77 -11.14 -20.46
CA ALA A 23 28.69 -10.54 -21.28
C ALA A 23 27.32 -10.63 -20.56
N VAL A 24 26.83 -9.51 -20.02
CA VAL A 24 25.65 -8.73 -20.48
C VAL A 24 24.28 -9.39 -20.28
N ALA A 25 23.56 -8.82 -19.32
CA ALA A 25 22.12 -8.62 -19.19
C ALA A 25 21.16 -9.22 -20.24
N THR A 26 20.14 -9.90 -19.74
CA THR A 26 18.76 -9.45 -20.01
C THR A 26 17.84 -9.91 -18.89
N MET A 27 17.47 -8.96 -18.04
CA MET A 27 16.28 -9.08 -17.23
C MET A 27 15.08 -9.10 -18.19
N ALA A 28 14.50 -10.28 -18.40
CA ALA A 28 13.16 -10.39 -18.94
C ALA A 28 12.23 -10.77 -17.78
N ALA A 29 12.05 -9.82 -16.86
CA ALA A 29 10.80 -9.72 -16.12
C ALA A 29 9.73 -9.40 -17.16
N GLY A 30 9.17 -10.44 -17.75
CA GLY A 30 8.01 -10.36 -18.63
C GLY A 30 6.78 -10.05 -17.80
N CYS A 31 6.72 -8.87 -17.18
CA CYS A 31 5.46 -8.27 -16.80
C CYS A 31 4.69 -8.04 -18.10
N ARG A 32 3.70 -8.89 -18.34
CA ARG A 32 2.70 -8.65 -19.37
C ARG A 32 1.93 -7.39 -18.96
N VAL A 33 2.27 -6.28 -19.60
CA VAL A 33 1.41 -5.09 -19.63
C VAL A 33 0.19 -5.44 -20.46
N SER A 34 -0.95 -5.58 -19.79
CA SER A 34 -2.27 -5.57 -20.41
C SER A 34 -3.11 -4.44 -19.82
N SER A 35 -3.23 -3.39 -20.62
CA SER A 35 -4.45 -2.64 -21.00
C SER A 35 -5.48 -2.30 -19.91
N ASP A 36 -5.68 -1.00 -19.67
CA ASP A 36 -6.90 -0.40 -19.07
C ASP A 36 -7.47 -1.09 -17.82
N THR A 37 -6.62 -1.69 -16.99
CA THR A 37 -7.06 -2.33 -15.76
C THR A 37 -6.82 -1.37 -14.62
N ASN A 38 -7.91 -0.81 -14.07
CA ASN A 38 -7.85 -0.12 -12.78
C ASN A 38 -7.12 -1.03 -11.77
N ALA A 39 -6.18 -0.46 -11.04
CA ALA A 39 -5.52 -1.12 -9.93
C ALA A 39 -6.51 -1.26 -8.78
N ARG A 40 -6.52 -2.43 -8.14
CA ARG A 40 -7.28 -2.70 -6.91
C ARG A 40 -6.33 -2.58 -5.73
N LEU A 41 -6.58 -1.61 -4.86
CA LEU A 41 -5.82 -1.41 -3.63
C LEU A 41 -6.72 -1.66 -2.43
N SER A 42 -6.24 -2.50 -1.52
CA SER A 42 -6.88 -2.75 -0.23
C SER A 42 -5.89 -2.46 0.89
N GLY A 43 -6.37 -2.30 2.11
CA GLY A 43 -5.48 -2.13 3.24
C GLY A 43 -6.18 -1.72 4.51
N THR A 44 -5.38 -1.47 5.52
CA THR A 44 -5.83 -0.98 6.81
C THR A 44 -5.31 0.42 7.11
N VAL A 45 -6.06 1.16 7.92
CA VAL A 45 -5.69 2.47 8.42
C VAL A 45 -5.79 2.48 9.94
N THR A 46 -4.69 2.82 10.58
CA THR A 46 -4.57 2.91 12.04
C THR A 46 -4.05 4.28 12.44
N LEU A 47 -4.47 4.76 13.62
CA LEU A 47 -3.93 5.94 14.30
C LEU A 47 -3.48 5.50 15.69
N ASP A 48 -2.20 5.71 16.01
CA ASP A 48 -1.59 5.27 17.27
C ASP A 48 -1.88 3.78 17.57
N ASP A 49 -1.65 2.94 16.56
CA ASP A 49 -1.91 1.49 16.55
C ASP A 49 -3.38 1.06 16.75
N GLN A 50 -4.33 2.00 16.75
CA GLN A 50 -5.76 1.72 16.82
C GLN A 50 -6.42 1.87 15.44
N PRO A 51 -7.27 0.93 14.99
CA PRO A 51 -7.95 1.06 13.71
C PRO A 51 -8.89 2.27 13.72
N ILE A 52 -8.85 3.08 12.65
CA ILE A 52 -9.79 4.19 12.48
C ILE A 52 -11.19 3.61 12.24
N ALA A 53 -12.11 3.81 13.20
CA ALA A 53 -13.43 3.20 13.15
C ALA A 53 -14.24 3.63 11.91
N ASN A 54 -14.23 4.93 11.61
CA ASN A 54 -14.90 5.51 10.44
C ASN A 54 -14.01 6.61 9.85
N GLY A 55 -14.00 6.75 8.54
CA GLY A 55 -13.22 7.79 7.87
C GLY A 55 -13.32 7.75 6.36
N SER A 56 -12.45 8.46 5.69
CA SER A 56 -12.29 8.40 4.24
C SER A 56 -10.81 8.39 3.86
N ILE A 57 -10.51 7.76 2.74
CA ILE A 57 -9.19 7.80 2.12
C ILE A 57 -9.33 8.21 0.66
N SER A 58 -8.52 9.17 0.25
CA SER A 58 -8.49 9.73 -1.09
C SER A 58 -7.09 9.62 -1.67
N PHE A 59 -7.02 9.34 -2.97
CA PHE A 59 -5.81 9.14 -3.74
C PHE A 59 -5.79 10.16 -4.87
N LEU A 60 -4.97 11.19 -4.70
CA LEU A 60 -4.84 12.30 -5.64
C LEU A 60 -3.62 12.05 -6.53
N PRO A 61 -3.75 12.04 -7.86
CA PRO A 61 -2.60 11.84 -8.73
C PRO A 61 -1.59 12.98 -8.59
N VAL A 62 -0.33 12.63 -8.38
CA VAL A 62 0.75 13.61 -8.22
C VAL A 62 1.01 14.36 -9.52
N ASP A 63 0.83 13.69 -10.66
CA ASP A 63 1.02 14.22 -12.00
C ASP A 63 -0.20 14.97 -12.55
N GLY A 64 -1.37 14.85 -11.90
CA GLY A 64 -2.64 15.44 -12.35
C GLY A 64 -3.24 14.79 -13.61
N ASN A 65 -2.71 13.66 -14.08
CA ASN A 65 -3.13 13.06 -15.35
C ASN A 65 -4.37 12.16 -15.23
N THR A 66 -4.72 11.73 -14.03
CA THR A 66 -5.89 10.88 -13.76
C THR A 66 -6.91 11.60 -12.88
N ALA A 67 -8.10 11.03 -12.74
CA ALA A 67 -9.04 11.50 -11.73
C ALA A 67 -8.55 11.13 -10.31
N THR A 68 -8.92 11.95 -9.32
CA THR A 68 -8.85 11.58 -7.91
C THR A 68 -9.84 10.45 -7.63
N ALA A 69 -9.41 9.45 -6.86
CA ALA A 69 -10.27 8.36 -6.40
C ALA A 69 -10.35 8.37 -4.87
N GLY A 70 -11.50 8.02 -4.30
CA GLY A 70 -11.66 7.95 -2.85
C GLY A 70 -12.67 6.90 -2.43
N THR A 71 -12.49 6.36 -1.23
CA THR A 71 -13.37 5.36 -0.62
C THR A 71 -13.53 5.61 0.89
N ARG A 72 -14.48 4.94 1.52
CA ARG A 72 -14.65 4.99 2.97
C ARG A 72 -13.67 4.07 3.67
N ILE A 73 -13.29 4.46 4.88
CA ILE A 73 -12.63 3.59 5.85
C ILE A 73 -13.71 3.13 6.83
N GLU A 74 -13.86 1.82 6.97
CA GLU A 74 -14.81 1.20 7.90
C GLU A 74 -14.07 0.16 8.74
N ASN A 75 -14.11 0.30 10.07
CA ASN A 75 -13.38 -0.56 11.01
C ASN A 75 -11.88 -0.70 10.66
N GLY A 76 -11.28 0.42 10.27
CA GLY A 76 -9.87 0.51 9.90
C GLY A 76 -9.54 -0.15 8.56
N LYS A 77 -10.51 -0.51 7.72
CA LYS A 77 -10.27 -1.16 6.42
C LYS A 77 -10.77 -0.29 5.28
N PHE A 78 -10.08 -0.37 4.15
CA PHE A 78 -10.53 0.23 2.89
C PHE A 78 -10.26 -0.70 1.71
N GLU A 79 -11.01 -0.48 0.65
CA GLU A 79 -10.82 -1.12 -0.64
C GLU A 79 -11.27 -0.18 -1.76
N ILE A 80 -10.48 -0.09 -2.83
CA ILE A 80 -10.72 0.84 -3.92
C ILE A 80 -10.14 0.33 -5.24
N MET A 81 -10.81 0.68 -6.35
CA MET A 81 -10.27 0.56 -7.69
C MET A 81 -9.92 1.95 -8.24
N MET A 82 -8.73 2.13 -8.79
CA MET A 82 -8.28 3.42 -9.32
C MET A 82 -7.28 3.25 -10.48
N PRO A 83 -7.07 4.28 -11.32
CA PRO A 83 -6.00 4.25 -12.30
C PRO A 83 -4.62 4.12 -11.63
N PRO A 84 -3.70 3.32 -12.18
CA PRO A 84 -2.34 3.20 -11.64
C PRO A 84 -1.58 4.53 -11.68
N GLY A 85 -0.41 4.55 -11.04
CA GLY A 85 0.51 5.69 -10.96
C GLY A 85 0.67 6.28 -9.55
N SER A 86 1.56 7.25 -9.42
CA SER A 86 1.90 7.89 -8.14
C SER A 86 0.74 8.73 -7.60
N LYS A 87 0.34 8.47 -6.35
CA LYS A 87 -0.75 9.16 -5.66
C LYS A 87 -0.27 9.79 -4.35
N ARG A 88 -0.71 11.03 -4.09
CA ARG A 88 -0.74 11.61 -2.74
C ARG A 88 -1.99 11.10 -2.03
N VAL A 89 -1.83 10.60 -0.81
CA VAL A 89 -2.92 9.98 -0.05
C VAL A 89 -3.42 10.96 1.00
N GLU A 90 -4.70 11.27 1.00
CA GLU A 90 -5.34 12.11 2.02
C GLU A 90 -6.33 11.26 2.82
N ILE A 91 -6.14 11.21 4.14
CA ILE A 91 -6.90 10.37 5.06
C ILE A 91 -7.63 11.27 6.05
N THR A 92 -8.90 10.99 6.30
CA THR A 92 -9.69 11.58 7.38
C THR A 92 -10.16 10.48 8.32
N GLY A 93 -10.27 10.79 9.61
CA GLY A 93 -10.80 9.87 10.62
C GLY A 93 -11.89 10.57 11.41
N ILE A 94 -13.04 9.94 11.57
CA ILE A 94 -14.22 10.54 12.18
C ILE A 94 -14.38 10.01 13.60
N GLU A 95 -14.37 10.91 14.58
CA GLU A 95 -14.75 10.62 15.96
C GLU A 95 -16.05 11.36 16.33
N VAL A 96 -17.01 10.63 16.89
CA VAL A 96 -18.26 11.21 17.43
C VAL A 96 -17.98 11.80 18.80
N VAL A 97 -18.15 13.12 18.93
CA VAL A 97 -17.89 13.88 20.17
C VAL A 97 -19.17 14.32 20.88
N GLY A 98 -20.33 14.03 20.30
CA GLY A 98 -21.62 14.36 20.87
C GLY A 98 -22.74 14.15 19.87
N GLN A 99 -23.94 14.55 20.25
CA GLN A 99 -25.12 14.50 19.39
C GLN A 99 -25.92 15.78 19.54
N LYS A 100 -26.61 16.20 18.47
CA LYS A 100 -27.53 17.34 18.47
C LYS A 100 -28.82 17.03 17.70
N PRO A 101 -29.92 17.74 17.96
CA PRO A 101 -31.09 17.69 17.10
C PRO A 101 -30.74 18.02 15.64
N ALA A 102 -31.28 17.26 14.69
CA ALA A 102 -31.15 17.55 13.26
C ALA A 102 -31.85 18.87 12.89
N TYR A 103 -32.95 19.18 13.58
CA TYR A 103 -33.80 20.35 13.41
C TYR A 103 -33.95 21.07 14.75
N GLU A 104 -33.33 22.24 14.87
CA GLU A 104 -33.41 23.03 16.10
C GLU A 104 -34.85 23.51 16.37
N GLY A 105 -35.29 23.42 17.63
CA GLY A 105 -36.62 23.84 18.08
C GLY A 105 -37.74 22.80 17.92
N ASP A 106 -37.49 21.68 17.24
CA ASP A 106 -38.43 20.55 17.18
C ASP A 106 -38.16 19.56 18.33
N LYS A 107 -39.16 19.35 19.20
CA LYS A 107 -39.09 18.41 20.33
C LYS A 107 -39.00 16.95 19.91
N ASN A 108 -39.40 16.61 18.68
CA ASN A 108 -39.37 15.27 18.12
C ASN A 108 -38.25 15.09 17.08
N SER A 109 -37.29 16.01 17.03
CA SER A 109 -36.19 15.96 16.07
C SER A 109 -35.31 14.72 16.28
N PRO A 110 -34.91 13.99 15.21
CA PRO A 110 -33.91 12.94 15.33
C PRO A 110 -32.56 13.53 15.75
N LEU A 111 -31.76 12.76 16.50
CA LEU A 111 -30.40 13.15 16.85
C LEU A 111 -29.44 12.82 15.71
N VAL A 112 -28.48 13.73 15.47
CA VAL A 112 -27.35 13.54 14.55
C VAL A 112 -26.04 13.68 15.31
N ASP A 113 -25.04 12.91 14.89
CA ASP A 113 -23.72 12.94 15.50
C ASP A 113 -23.01 14.25 15.20
N ILE A 114 -22.38 14.81 16.24
CA ILE A 114 -21.36 15.84 16.11
C ILE A 114 -20.03 15.12 15.98
N THR A 115 -19.33 15.37 14.89
CA THR A 115 -18.08 14.68 14.58
C THR A 115 -16.89 15.64 14.53
N ARG A 116 -15.69 15.10 14.78
CA ARG A 116 -14.42 15.79 14.53
C ARG A 116 -13.47 14.90 13.75
N ASP A 117 -12.55 15.52 13.01
CA ASP A 117 -11.43 14.81 12.41
C ASP A 117 -10.35 14.54 13.48
N ILE A 118 -9.89 13.30 13.55
CA ILE A 118 -8.81 12.86 14.45
C ILE A 118 -7.47 12.71 13.75
N VAL A 119 -7.43 12.79 12.42
CA VAL A 119 -6.22 12.58 11.63
C VAL A 119 -5.42 13.90 11.52
N PRO A 120 -4.12 13.90 11.90
CA PRO A 120 -3.28 15.09 11.75
C PRO A 120 -3.19 15.58 10.30
N SER A 121 -3.06 16.91 10.11
CA SER A 121 -3.06 17.51 8.78
C SER A 121 -1.97 16.95 7.84
N ARG A 122 -0.85 16.46 8.38
CA ARG A 122 0.26 15.85 7.59
C ARG A 122 -0.10 14.52 6.93
N TYR A 123 -1.26 13.97 7.24
CA TYR A 123 -1.85 12.80 6.56
C TYR A 123 -3.16 13.14 5.84
N ASN A 124 -3.57 14.42 5.86
CA ASN A 124 -4.82 14.93 5.30
C ASN A 124 -4.52 16.16 4.40
N THR A 125 -4.95 17.36 4.80
CA THR A 125 -4.87 18.58 3.97
C THR A 125 -3.46 19.02 3.58
N LYS A 126 -2.45 18.57 4.32
CA LYS A 126 -1.02 18.78 4.05
C LYS A 126 -0.30 17.44 3.92
N SER A 127 -0.95 16.47 3.29
CA SER A 127 -0.46 15.10 3.33
C SER A 127 0.95 14.95 2.75
N GLU A 128 1.78 14.23 3.51
CA GLU A 128 3.12 13.78 3.13
C GLU A 128 3.10 12.32 2.64
N LEU A 129 1.94 11.65 2.68
CA LEU A 129 1.78 10.27 2.25
C LEU A 129 1.80 10.18 0.72
N LEU A 130 2.71 9.35 0.22
CA LEU A 130 2.83 9.01 -1.20
C LEU A 130 2.78 7.50 -1.36
N VAL A 131 2.10 7.04 -2.40
CA VAL A 131 2.06 5.63 -2.80
C VAL A 131 2.18 5.53 -4.32
N ASP A 132 2.99 4.60 -4.79
CA ASP A 132 3.02 4.20 -6.19
C ASP A 132 2.09 2.99 -6.37
N VAL A 133 1.04 3.17 -7.17
CA VAL A 133 0.04 2.13 -7.41
C VAL A 133 0.32 1.47 -8.75
N ASP A 134 0.81 0.24 -8.71
CA ASP A 134 0.95 -0.59 -9.91
C ASP A 134 -0.39 -1.16 -10.36
N SER A 135 -0.47 -1.62 -11.62
CA SER A 135 -1.64 -2.34 -12.10
C SER A 135 -1.82 -3.69 -11.39
N GLY A 136 -3.06 -4.18 -11.33
CA GLY A 136 -3.40 -5.42 -10.65
C GLY A 136 -3.89 -5.21 -9.21
N GLU A 137 -3.74 -6.22 -8.37
CA GLU A 137 -4.19 -6.19 -6.97
C GLU A 137 -3.01 -6.00 -6.02
N ALA A 138 -3.14 -5.08 -5.07
CA ALA A 138 -2.12 -4.81 -4.06
C ALA A 138 -2.75 -4.54 -2.68
N ASN A 139 -1.92 -4.67 -1.65
CA ASN A 139 -2.25 -4.32 -0.28
C ASN A 139 -1.31 -3.23 0.24
N GLN A 140 -1.85 -2.19 0.86
CA GLN A 140 -1.10 -1.09 1.45
C GLN A 140 -1.74 -0.65 2.76
N ASP A 141 -1.04 -0.89 3.87
CA ASP A 141 -1.45 -0.40 5.18
C ASP A 141 -0.89 1.00 5.47
N PHE A 142 -1.69 1.82 6.15
CA PHE A 142 -1.34 3.16 6.61
C PHE A 142 -1.33 3.20 8.14
N ARG A 143 -0.14 3.35 8.71
CA ARG A 143 0.08 3.52 10.16
C ARG A 143 0.33 4.98 10.47
N LEU A 144 -0.67 5.65 11.03
CA LEU A 144 -0.63 7.06 11.36
C LEU A 144 -0.30 7.23 12.84
N VAL A 145 0.32 8.36 13.19
CA VAL A 145 0.57 8.73 14.59
C VAL A 145 0.02 10.13 14.86
N SER A 146 -0.48 10.39 16.07
CA SER A 146 -1.18 11.65 16.37
C SER A 146 -0.26 12.85 16.61
N LYS A 147 0.99 12.60 17.02
CA LYS A 147 2.00 13.62 17.35
C LYS A 147 3.05 13.80 16.28
#